data_AF-A0A4R9X453-F1
#
_entry.id   AF-A0A4R9X453-F1
#
_cell.length_a   1.000
_cell.length_b   1.000
_cell.length_c   1.000
_cell.angle_alpha   90.00
_cell.angle_beta   90.00
_cell.angle_gamma   90.00
#
_symmetry.space_group_name_H-M   'P 1'
#
loop_
_entity.id
_entity.type
_entity.pdbx_description
1 polymer ?
#
loop_
_entity_poly.entity_id
_entity_poly.type
_entity_poly.pdbx_seq_one_letter_code
_entity_poly.pdbx_strand_id
1 'polypeptide(L)'
;MNTQDQHQFSDAITVFQEARLPEKATPAGYSALIDAYKLAVPLPRTLCATGEHHRIIERDGWRIMTPRHAPHPTLEGHLTFALKYEGLDLAVLKRLFHATGPAPIEALVRESPTGSYARRIWFLYEWLAKSRLDLPDASAGRYARVVDPDLQWAAQEQTAPRYRVKDNLPGTPDFCPLVFRTKALEEFIDLDLPQRAQAIVADVPRDLLARTAAFLLLKDSRSSYAIEGERPPQDRIQRWGRAIGEAGRRPIDRDELLRLQRIVLGDARFVKLGFRQEGGFVGEHERDNRMPLPDHISARPEDLVSLIDGMVAFDRGRAQGLDAVIAAAILAFGFVYMHPFEDGNGRIHRYLIHHVLAARGFNPPGVVFPVSAAILEQIDEYRRVLENYSQRLLPLIEWEPTPQFNVRVLNDTGDFYRFFDATPHAEFLYACVQRTIERDLPDETAFLRRYDQFRQQVDAFVDMPELLTDLLFRFLHQNGGRLSSRAREKEFAALTDGEAERIEAIYQQTFGSG
;
A
#
# COMPACT_ATOMS: atom_id res chain seq x y z
N MET A 1 17.20 11.73 -43.98
CA MET A 1 18.22 10.72 -43.62
C MET A 1 17.65 9.91 -42.47
N ASN A 2 17.03 8.78 -42.78
CA ASN A 2 16.51 7.84 -41.79
C ASN A 2 17.66 6.94 -41.32
N THR A 3 18.25 7.24 -40.18
CA THR A 3 18.90 6.22 -39.37
C THR A 3 17.80 5.54 -38.58
N GLN A 4 17.28 4.42 -39.10
CA GLN A 4 16.67 3.42 -38.23
C GLN A 4 17.81 2.94 -37.32
N ASP A 5 17.90 3.48 -36.11
CA ASP A 5 18.69 2.84 -35.07
C ASP A 5 18.06 1.45 -34.85
N GLN A 6 18.64 0.43 -35.49
CA GLN A 6 18.32 -0.96 -35.18
C GLN A 6 18.87 -1.22 -33.78
N HIS A 7 18.02 -1.00 -32.77
CA HIS A 7 18.30 -1.39 -31.40
C HIS A 7 18.65 -2.89 -31.38
N GLN A 8 19.90 -3.20 -31.02
CA GLN A 8 20.39 -4.57 -30.97
C GLN A 8 19.98 -5.20 -29.65
N PHE A 9 19.23 -6.30 -29.72
CA PHE A 9 18.91 -7.10 -28.54
C PHE A 9 20.13 -7.91 -28.11
N SER A 10 20.34 -8.00 -26.79
CA SER A 10 21.49 -8.66 -26.20
C SER A 10 21.53 -10.17 -26.47
N ASP A 11 22.75 -10.69 -26.64
CA ASP A 11 23.04 -12.12 -26.65
C ASP A 11 22.90 -12.73 -25.24
N ALA A 12 23.23 -14.01 -25.10
CA ALA A 12 23.22 -14.70 -23.81
C ALA A 12 24.25 -14.10 -22.83
N ILE A 13 23.79 -13.63 -21.68
CA ILE A 13 24.57 -12.97 -20.62
C ILE A 13 24.58 -13.78 -19.32
N THR A 14 25.48 -13.43 -18.41
CA THR A 14 25.55 -13.97 -17.03
C THR A 14 25.32 -12.89 -15.96
N VAL A 15 25.36 -11.62 -16.37
CA VAL A 15 25.13 -10.44 -15.54
C VAL A 15 24.31 -9.45 -16.33
N PHE A 16 23.23 -8.94 -15.73
CA PHE A 16 22.40 -7.88 -16.26
C PHE A 16 22.49 -6.69 -15.32
N GLN A 17 23.04 -5.57 -15.83
CA GLN A 17 23.43 -4.43 -14.99
C GLN A 17 24.33 -4.90 -13.83
N GLU A 18 23.87 -4.82 -12.59
CA GLU A 18 24.63 -5.24 -11.40
C GLU A 18 24.21 -6.63 -10.87
N ALA A 19 23.16 -7.23 -11.43
CA ALA A 19 22.59 -8.49 -10.96
C ALA A 19 23.08 -9.70 -11.75
N ARG A 20 23.45 -10.78 -11.04
CA ARG A 20 23.80 -12.07 -11.67
C ARG A 20 22.55 -12.86 -12.04
N LEU A 21 22.58 -13.49 -13.21
CA LEU A 21 21.56 -14.47 -13.58
C LEU A 21 21.85 -15.82 -12.92
N PRO A 22 20.84 -16.65 -12.64
CA PRO A 22 21.02 -18.00 -12.12
C PRO A 22 21.86 -18.92 -13.02
N GLU A 23 21.80 -18.69 -14.33
CA GLU A 23 22.58 -19.37 -15.37
C GLU A 23 22.78 -18.43 -16.57
N LYS A 24 23.65 -18.80 -17.52
CA LYS A 24 23.83 -18.04 -18.75
C LYS A 24 22.54 -18.11 -19.58
N ALA A 25 21.92 -16.97 -19.88
CA ALA A 25 20.65 -16.91 -20.58
C ALA A 25 20.50 -15.60 -21.37
N THR A 26 19.62 -15.59 -22.38
CA THR A 26 19.34 -14.41 -23.21
C THR A 26 18.18 -13.61 -22.62
N PRO A 27 18.32 -12.30 -22.34
CA PRO A 27 17.23 -11.46 -21.84
C PRO A 27 15.98 -11.57 -22.72
N ALA A 28 14.80 -11.57 -22.09
CA ALA A 28 13.52 -11.70 -22.78
C ALA A 28 12.49 -10.73 -22.19
N GLY A 29 11.56 -10.29 -23.03
CA GLY A 29 10.53 -9.32 -22.63
C GLY A 29 11.08 -8.02 -22.07
N TYR A 30 10.63 -7.60 -20.88
CA TYR A 30 11.01 -6.30 -20.31
C TYR A 30 12.51 -6.15 -20.09
N SER A 31 13.22 -7.19 -19.63
CA SER A 31 14.68 -7.09 -19.40
C SER A 31 15.42 -6.74 -20.70
N ALA A 32 15.06 -7.38 -21.82
CA ALA A 32 15.63 -7.11 -23.13
C ALA A 32 15.25 -5.72 -23.67
N LEU A 33 14.01 -5.29 -23.44
CA LEU A 33 13.54 -3.96 -23.86
C LEU A 33 14.22 -2.84 -23.07
N ILE A 34 14.39 -3.03 -21.75
CA ILE A 34 15.10 -2.09 -20.87
C ILE A 34 16.54 -1.92 -21.35
N ASP A 35 17.22 -3.01 -21.67
CA ASP A 35 18.62 -2.99 -22.11
C ASP A 35 18.79 -2.40 -23.52
N ALA A 36 18.04 -2.90 -24.51
CA ALA A 36 18.16 -2.46 -25.90
C ALA A 36 17.83 -0.97 -26.10
N TYR A 37 16.92 -0.42 -25.30
CA TYR A 37 16.52 1.00 -25.35
C TYR A 37 17.14 1.85 -24.22
N LYS A 38 17.99 1.26 -23.37
CA LYS A 38 18.63 1.92 -22.21
C LYS A 38 17.62 2.68 -21.34
N LEU A 39 16.50 2.03 -21.02
CA LEU A 39 15.39 2.66 -20.31
C LEU A 39 15.77 2.93 -18.85
N ALA A 40 15.63 4.18 -18.41
CA ALA A 40 15.72 4.57 -17.00
C ALA A 40 14.39 4.29 -16.30
N VAL A 41 14.24 3.10 -15.73
CA VAL A 41 13.01 2.61 -15.08
C VAL A 41 13.34 1.79 -13.84
N PRO A 42 12.47 1.80 -12.81
CA PRO A 42 12.60 0.86 -11.70
C PRO A 42 12.49 -0.54 -12.28
N LEU A 43 13.50 -1.38 -12.06
CA LEU A 43 13.48 -2.73 -12.63
C LEU A 43 12.27 -3.50 -12.08
N PRO A 44 11.57 -4.27 -12.95
CA PRO A 44 10.57 -5.23 -12.51
C PRO A 44 11.13 -6.14 -11.41
N ARG A 45 10.30 -6.53 -10.44
CA ARG A 45 10.73 -7.39 -9.32
C ARG A 45 11.22 -8.76 -9.79
N THR A 46 10.71 -9.22 -10.92
CA THR A 46 11.13 -10.46 -11.57
C THR A 46 11.45 -10.15 -13.02
N LEU A 47 12.71 -10.34 -13.41
CA LEU A 47 13.17 -10.20 -14.78
C LEU A 47 13.10 -11.55 -15.49
N CYS A 48 12.76 -11.54 -16.78
CA CYS A 48 12.75 -12.76 -17.58
C CYS A 48 13.97 -12.88 -18.51
N ALA A 49 14.37 -14.12 -18.75
CA ALA A 49 15.34 -14.49 -19.78
C ALA A 49 15.00 -15.88 -20.33
N THR A 50 15.59 -16.28 -21.45
CA THR A 50 15.46 -17.65 -21.99
C THR A 50 16.82 -18.35 -21.98
N GLY A 51 16.88 -19.49 -21.30
CA GLY A 51 18.07 -20.34 -21.22
C GLY A 51 18.08 -21.45 -22.26
N GLU A 52 19.12 -22.27 -22.25
CA GLU A 52 19.28 -23.43 -23.14
C GLU A 52 18.56 -24.70 -22.61
N HIS A 53 18.14 -24.68 -21.35
CA HIS A 53 17.54 -25.83 -20.67
C HIS A 53 16.02 -25.89 -20.79
N HIS A 54 15.47 -27.11 -20.80
CA HIS A 54 14.02 -27.37 -20.93
C HIS A 54 13.27 -27.35 -19.58
N ARG A 55 13.69 -26.50 -18.64
CA ARG A 55 13.02 -26.27 -17.35
C ARG A 55 12.90 -24.78 -17.06
N ILE A 56 11.85 -24.38 -16.36
CA ILE A 56 11.72 -23.00 -15.87
C ILE A 56 12.44 -22.91 -14.52
N ILE A 57 13.22 -21.85 -14.32
CA ILE A 57 13.91 -21.57 -13.06
C ILE A 57 13.44 -20.22 -12.54
N GLU A 58 12.98 -20.18 -11.28
CA GLU A 58 12.67 -18.93 -10.58
C GLU A 58 13.61 -18.80 -9.38
N ARG A 59 14.56 -17.87 -9.45
CA ARG A 59 15.56 -17.65 -8.40
C ARG A 59 16.19 -16.27 -8.52
N ASP A 60 16.54 -15.65 -7.39
CA ASP A 60 17.31 -14.40 -7.34
C ASP A 60 16.70 -13.25 -8.15
N GLY A 61 15.36 -13.14 -8.19
CA GLY A 61 14.66 -12.12 -8.99
C GLY A 61 14.62 -12.41 -10.49
N TRP A 62 14.97 -13.62 -10.92
CA TRP A 62 14.92 -14.05 -12.31
C TRP A 62 13.94 -15.18 -12.54
N ARG A 63 13.23 -15.13 -13.66
CA ARG A 63 12.49 -16.23 -14.27
C ARG A 63 13.18 -16.63 -15.58
N ILE A 64 13.96 -17.70 -15.56
CA ILE A 64 14.60 -18.26 -16.74
C ILE A 64 13.63 -19.24 -17.40
N MET A 65 13.14 -18.87 -18.58
CA MET A 65 12.24 -19.67 -19.39
C MET A 65 13.02 -20.58 -20.35
N THR A 66 12.33 -21.60 -20.86
CA THR A 66 12.94 -22.58 -21.78
C THR A 66 13.07 -22.02 -23.21
N PRO A 67 13.93 -22.63 -24.08
CA PRO A 67 14.15 -22.17 -25.45
C PRO A 67 12.88 -21.99 -26.30
N ARG A 68 11.84 -22.82 -26.07
CA ARG A 68 10.56 -22.71 -26.81
C ARG A 68 9.79 -21.40 -26.55
N HIS A 69 10.15 -20.67 -25.50
CA HIS A 69 9.55 -19.37 -25.18
C HIS A 69 10.38 -18.21 -25.72
N ALA A 70 11.54 -18.46 -26.35
CA ALA A 70 12.41 -17.42 -26.85
C ALA A 70 11.64 -16.50 -27.81
N PRO A 71 11.55 -15.19 -27.53
CA PRO A 71 10.93 -14.25 -28.45
C PRO A 71 11.79 -14.11 -29.70
N HIS A 72 11.16 -13.69 -30.80
CA HIS A 72 11.94 -13.12 -31.89
C HIS A 72 12.66 -11.86 -31.39
N PRO A 73 13.91 -11.60 -31.81
CA PRO A 73 14.70 -10.43 -31.37
C PRO A 73 14.22 -9.16 -32.07
N THR A 74 12.95 -8.82 -31.84
CA THR A 74 12.23 -7.66 -32.39
C THR A 74 11.44 -6.97 -31.28
N LEU A 75 11.12 -5.70 -31.48
CA LEU A 75 10.26 -4.95 -30.55
C LEU A 75 8.92 -5.68 -30.30
N GLU A 76 8.28 -6.18 -31.36
CA GLU A 76 7.04 -6.95 -31.25
C GLU A 76 7.23 -8.25 -30.47
N GLY A 77 8.30 -9.01 -30.74
CA GLY A 77 8.57 -10.28 -30.10
C GLY A 77 8.73 -10.13 -28.60
N HIS A 78 9.52 -9.16 -28.16
CA HIS A 78 9.72 -8.88 -26.73
C HIS A 78 8.49 -8.25 -26.07
N LEU A 79 7.75 -7.34 -26.72
CA LEU A 79 6.50 -6.81 -26.15
C LEU A 79 5.44 -7.89 -26.01
N THR A 80 5.31 -8.77 -27.00
CA THR A 80 4.38 -9.91 -26.96
C THR A 80 4.75 -10.87 -25.84
N PHE A 81 6.05 -11.15 -25.67
CA PHE A 81 6.54 -11.96 -24.56
C PHE A 81 6.16 -11.35 -23.21
N ALA A 82 6.46 -10.06 -23.01
CA ALA A 82 6.19 -9.37 -21.75
C ALA A 82 4.70 -9.40 -21.39
N LEU A 83 3.84 -9.02 -22.35
CA LEU A 83 2.38 -9.01 -22.17
C LEU A 83 1.75 -10.39 -21.97
N LYS A 84 2.48 -11.47 -22.26
CA LYS A 84 2.03 -12.87 -22.16
C LYS A 84 2.52 -13.56 -20.90
N TYR A 85 3.73 -13.23 -20.42
CA TYR A 85 4.41 -13.99 -19.36
C TYR A 85 4.81 -13.16 -18.15
N GLU A 86 4.94 -11.83 -18.32
CA GLU A 86 5.43 -10.92 -17.27
C GLU A 86 4.33 -10.02 -16.72
N GLY A 87 3.22 -9.85 -17.44
CA GLY A 87 2.17 -8.90 -17.09
C GLY A 87 2.47 -7.47 -17.56
N LEU A 88 1.66 -6.51 -17.14
CA LEU A 88 1.86 -5.09 -17.45
C LEU A 88 2.81 -4.44 -16.46
N ASP A 89 3.83 -3.78 -16.99
CA ASP A 89 4.61 -2.77 -16.28
C ASP A 89 4.43 -1.44 -17.03
N LEU A 90 3.54 -0.59 -16.50
CA LEU A 90 3.16 0.66 -17.17
C LEU A 90 4.29 1.69 -17.17
N ALA A 91 5.21 1.65 -16.18
CA ALA A 91 6.37 2.54 -16.15
C ALA A 91 7.36 2.16 -17.26
N VAL A 92 7.65 0.87 -17.42
CA VAL A 92 8.50 0.35 -18.50
C VAL A 92 7.89 0.67 -19.87
N LEU A 93 6.60 0.37 -20.06
CA LEU A 93 5.90 0.64 -21.32
C LEU A 93 5.89 2.13 -21.66
N LYS A 94 5.65 3.01 -20.68
CA LYS A 94 5.64 4.46 -20.88
C LYS A 94 6.99 4.99 -21.34
N ARG A 95 8.09 4.57 -20.71
CA ARG A 95 9.45 4.96 -21.12
C ARG A 95 9.83 4.36 -22.47
N LEU A 96 9.45 3.12 -22.73
CA LEU A 96 9.66 2.46 -24.02
C LEU A 96 8.95 3.23 -25.14
N PHE A 97 7.68 3.56 -24.98
CA PHE A 97 6.89 4.27 -25.99
C PHE A 97 7.40 5.70 -26.26
N HIS A 98 7.96 6.36 -25.24
CA HIS A 98 8.68 7.61 -25.43
C HIS A 98 9.96 7.41 -26.26
N ALA A 99 10.74 6.36 -25.98
CA ALA A 99 11.98 6.06 -26.69
C ALA A 99 11.75 5.61 -28.14
N THR A 100 10.71 4.81 -28.40
CA THR A 100 10.41 4.28 -29.75
C THR A 100 9.69 5.30 -30.64
N GLY A 101 8.88 6.18 -30.04
CA GLY A 101 7.96 7.03 -30.80
C GLY A 101 6.82 6.23 -31.46
N PRO A 102 5.95 6.91 -32.23
CA PRO A 102 4.73 6.30 -32.77
C PRO A 102 5.00 5.32 -33.92
N ALA A 103 5.96 5.62 -34.81
CA ALA A 103 6.13 4.89 -36.07
C ALA A 103 6.41 3.38 -35.92
N PRO A 104 7.29 2.91 -35.00
CA PRO A 104 7.49 1.48 -34.78
C PRO A 104 6.24 0.76 -34.27
N ILE A 105 5.43 1.43 -33.45
CA ILE A 105 4.19 0.87 -32.90
C ILE A 105 3.12 0.78 -33.99
N GLU A 106 3.01 1.80 -34.86
CA GLU A 106 2.12 1.73 -36.00
C GLU A 106 2.51 0.63 -36.99
N ALA A 107 3.80 0.44 -37.26
CA ALA A 107 4.29 -0.63 -38.12
C ALA A 107 3.90 -2.01 -37.57
N LEU A 108 4.14 -2.25 -36.27
CA LEU A 108 3.74 -3.47 -35.57
C LEU A 108 2.24 -3.75 -35.73
N VAL A 109 1.39 -2.75 -35.53
CA VAL A 109 -0.07 -2.92 -35.63
C VAL A 109 -0.51 -3.18 -37.07
N ARG A 110 0.12 -2.54 -38.07
CA ARG A 110 -0.17 -2.78 -39.49
C ARG A 110 0.24 -4.18 -39.95
N GLU A 111 1.31 -4.73 -39.39
CA GLU A 111 1.77 -6.11 -39.68
C GLU A 111 0.84 -7.17 -39.08
N SER A 112 0.25 -6.91 -37.91
CA SER A 112 -0.63 -7.86 -37.20
C SER A 112 -1.97 -7.23 -36.75
N PRO A 113 -2.82 -6.73 -37.68
CA PRO A 113 -4.00 -5.93 -37.35
C PRO A 113 -5.09 -6.70 -36.58
N THR A 114 -5.12 -8.02 -36.74
CA THR A 114 -6.04 -8.90 -36.01
C THR A 114 -5.44 -9.50 -34.74
N GLY A 115 -4.14 -9.32 -34.49
CA GLY A 115 -3.42 -9.86 -33.34
C GLY A 115 -3.87 -9.21 -32.02
N SER A 116 -4.14 -10.02 -30.99
CA SER A 116 -4.56 -9.51 -29.68
C SER A 116 -3.47 -8.66 -29.02
N TYR A 117 -2.21 -9.08 -29.09
CA TYR A 117 -1.08 -8.34 -28.51
C TYR A 117 -0.83 -7.02 -29.23
N ALA A 118 -0.81 -7.01 -30.57
CA ALA A 118 -0.68 -5.77 -31.35
C ALA A 118 -1.75 -4.73 -30.97
N ARG A 119 -3.02 -5.15 -30.85
CA ARG A 119 -4.11 -4.25 -30.44
C ARG A 119 -4.04 -3.81 -28.98
N ARG A 120 -3.53 -4.66 -28.07
CA ARG A 120 -3.24 -4.28 -26.67
C ARG A 120 -2.13 -3.23 -26.61
N ILE A 121 -1.03 -3.44 -27.34
CA ILE A 121 0.10 -2.50 -27.45
C ILE A 121 -0.37 -1.16 -28.01
N TRP A 122 -1.19 -1.18 -29.06
CA TRP A 122 -1.80 0.02 -29.64
C TRP A 122 -2.61 0.81 -28.60
N PHE A 123 -3.54 0.14 -27.90
CA PHE A 123 -4.31 0.77 -26.84
C PHE A 123 -3.41 1.37 -25.75
N LEU A 124 -2.44 0.59 -25.27
CA LEU A 124 -1.53 1.02 -24.20
C LEU A 124 -0.69 2.22 -24.64
N TYR A 125 -0.25 2.27 -25.90
CA TYR A 125 0.46 3.43 -26.44
C TYR A 125 -0.41 4.68 -26.39
N GLU A 126 -1.60 4.65 -27.00
CA GLU A 126 -2.47 5.85 -27.04
C GLU A 126 -2.91 6.28 -25.63
N TRP A 127 -3.12 5.31 -24.73
CA TRP A 127 -3.50 5.54 -23.33
C TRP A 127 -2.37 6.17 -22.51
N LEU A 128 -1.14 5.64 -22.60
CA LEU A 128 0.01 6.13 -21.85
C LEU A 128 0.57 7.44 -22.45
N ALA A 129 0.65 7.55 -23.77
CA ALA A 129 1.18 8.72 -24.45
C ALA A 129 0.18 9.88 -24.53
N LYS A 130 -1.11 9.63 -24.27
CA LYS A 130 -2.23 10.57 -24.49
C LYS A 130 -2.22 11.14 -25.92
N SER A 131 -1.76 10.35 -26.89
CA SER A 131 -1.63 10.73 -28.30
C SER A 131 -2.18 9.62 -29.19
N ARG A 132 -2.89 10.00 -30.26
CA ARG A 132 -3.50 9.05 -31.19
C ARG A 132 -2.53 8.67 -32.30
N LEU A 133 -2.41 7.37 -32.59
CA LEU A 133 -1.61 6.85 -33.70
C LEU A 133 -2.38 6.98 -35.04
N ASP A 134 -1.63 7.07 -36.14
CA ASP A 134 -2.18 7.12 -37.50
C ASP A 134 -2.58 5.72 -37.99
N LEU A 135 -3.60 5.16 -37.33
CA LEU A 135 -4.13 3.83 -37.58
C LEU A 135 -5.66 3.90 -37.76
N PRO A 136 -6.21 3.24 -38.79
CA PRO A 136 -7.65 3.06 -38.90
C PRO A 136 -8.15 2.17 -37.76
N ASP A 137 -9.43 2.32 -37.39
CA ASP A 137 -10.05 1.48 -36.37
C ASP A 137 -9.98 -0.02 -36.75
N ALA A 138 -9.75 -0.88 -35.77
CA ALA A 138 -9.66 -2.32 -35.98
C ALA A 138 -10.99 -2.88 -36.50
N SER A 139 -10.94 -3.48 -37.70
CA SER A 139 -12.12 -4.04 -38.38
C SER A 139 -12.48 -5.47 -37.93
N ALA A 140 -11.52 -6.23 -37.37
CA ALA A 140 -11.69 -7.64 -37.05
C ALA A 140 -10.93 -8.09 -35.78
N GLY A 141 -11.26 -9.30 -35.30
CA GLY A 141 -10.65 -9.96 -34.15
C GLY A 141 -11.47 -9.92 -32.85
N ARG A 142 -11.21 -10.83 -31.92
CA ARG A 142 -11.93 -10.90 -30.64
C ARG A 142 -11.48 -9.78 -29.70
N TYR A 143 -12.41 -9.25 -28.90
CA TYR A 143 -12.07 -8.34 -27.82
C TYR A 143 -11.07 -8.99 -26.85
N ALA A 144 -9.90 -8.37 -26.69
CA ALA A 144 -8.86 -8.79 -25.75
C ALA A 144 -8.85 -7.88 -24.52
N ARG A 145 -8.59 -8.43 -23.33
CA ARG A 145 -8.40 -7.62 -22.12
C ARG A 145 -7.03 -6.94 -22.15
N VAL A 146 -6.95 -5.73 -21.58
CA VAL A 146 -5.70 -4.97 -21.50
C VAL A 146 -4.79 -5.58 -20.43
N VAL A 147 -5.29 -5.68 -19.20
CA VAL A 147 -4.69 -6.41 -18.08
C VAL A 147 -5.08 -7.89 -18.20
N ASP A 148 -4.11 -8.78 -18.05
CA ASP A 148 -4.39 -10.21 -17.98
C ASP A 148 -4.82 -10.58 -16.55
N PRO A 149 -6.09 -10.99 -16.33
CA PRO A 149 -6.58 -11.31 -15.00
C PRO A 149 -5.94 -12.56 -14.39
N ASP A 150 -5.21 -13.37 -15.16
CA ASP A 150 -4.48 -14.54 -14.64
C ASP A 150 -3.12 -14.12 -14.05
N LEU A 151 -2.60 -12.94 -14.42
CA LEU A 151 -1.31 -12.42 -13.94
C LEU A 151 -1.47 -11.27 -12.94
N GLN A 152 -2.50 -10.43 -13.08
CA GLN A 152 -2.68 -9.22 -12.30
C GLN A 152 -4.15 -8.96 -11.97
N TRP A 153 -4.38 -8.27 -10.85
CA TRP A 153 -5.72 -7.86 -10.46
C TRP A 153 -6.22 -6.73 -11.38
N ALA A 154 -7.34 -6.99 -12.04
CA ALA A 154 -7.98 -6.08 -12.97
C ALA A 154 -9.30 -5.53 -12.41
N ALA A 155 -9.69 -4.35 -12.89
CA ALA A 155 -10.93 -3.71 -12.50
C ALA A 155 -12.07 -3.99 -13.49
N GLN A 156 -13.20 -3.28 -13.31
CA GLN A 156 -14.35 -3.39 -14.19
C GLN A 156 -13.98 -3.07 -15.66
N GLU A 157 -14.46 -3.92 -16.57
CA GLU A 157 -14.18 -3.80 -18.00
C GLU A 157 -14.99 -2.70 -18.68
N GLN A 158 -14.30 -1.84 -19.45
CA GLN A 158 -14.90 -0.91 -20.40
C GLN A 158 -14.50 -1.28 -21.83
N THR A 159 -15.45 -1.27 -22.75
CA THR A 159 -15.16 -1.60 -24.15
C THR A 159 -14.51 -0.41 -24.85
N ALA A 160 -13.36 -0.64 -25.51
CA ALA A 160 -12.69 0.34 -26.36
C ALA A 160 -12.75 -0.15 -27.82
N PRO A 161 -13.77 0.26 -28.61
CA PRO A 161 -14.06 -0.32 -29.92
C PRO A 161 -12.98 -0.12 -30.98
N ARG A 162 -12.33 1.06 -30.99
CA ARG A 162 -11.24 1.42 -31.92
C ARG A 162 -10.16 0.35 -32.02
N TYR A 163 -9.79 -0.22 -30.88
CA TYR A 163 -8.76 -1.25 -30.76
C TYR A 163 -9.33 -2.65 -30.65
N ARG A 164 -10.66 -2.79 -30.49
CA ARG A 164 -11.32 -4.03 -30.08
C ARG A 164 -10.64 -4.64 -28.84
N VAL A 165 -10.53 -3.85 -27.77
CA VAL A 165 -10.03 -4.28 -26.45
C VAL A 165 -11.03 -3.97 -25.35
N LYS A 166 -10.90 -4.67 -24.22
CA LYS A 166 -11.59 -4.41 -22.96
C LYS A 166 -10.58 -3.74 -22.04
N ASP A 167 -10.73 -2.44 -21.83
CA ASP A 167 -9.96 -1.70 -20.84
C ASP A 167 -10.45 -2.10 -19.44
N ASN A 168 -9.62 -2.87 -18.75
CA ASN A 168 -9.81 -3.32 -17.38
C ASN A 168 -8.71 -2.81 -16.45
N LEU A 169 -8.03 -1.72 -16.82
CA LEU A 169 -7.09 -1.02 -15.93
C LEU A 169 -7.86 -0.44 -14.71
N PRO A 170 -7.29 -0.48 -13.51
CA PRO A 170 -7.98 0.01 -12.32
C PRO A 170 -8.00 1.54 -12.20
N GLY A 171 -7.06 2.22 -12.86
CA GLY A 171 -6.88 3.66 -12.76
C GLY A 171 -6.99 4.40 -14.08
N THR A 172 -6.34 5.56 -14.09
CA THR A 172 -6.19 6.46 -15.24
C THR A 172 -4.70 6.63 -15.56
N PRO A 173 -4.32 7.26 -16.69
CA PRO A 173 -2.91 7.53 -16.95
C PRO A 173 -2.23 8.39 -15.87
N ASP A 174 -2.99 9.10 -15.04
CA ASP A 174 -2.44 9.97 -14.00
C ASP A 174 -2.23 9.25 -12.66
N PHE A 175 -2.79 8.03 -12.49
CA PHE A 175 -2.53 7.12 -11.38
C PHE A 175 -3.13 5.74 -11.69
N CYS A 176 -2.28 4.74 -11.91
CA CYS A 176 -2.70 3.35 -12.13
C CYS A 176 -1.63 2.34 -11.65
N PRO A 177 -1.29 2.30 -10.35
CA PRO A 177 -0.49 1.21 -9.81
C PRO A 177 -1.19 -0.14 -10.02
N LEU A 178 -0.40 -1.21 -10.19
CA LEU A 178 -0.90 -2.55 -10.45
C LEU A 178 -0.44 -3.52 -9.36
N VAL A 179 -1.19 -4.62 -9.20
CA VAL A 179 -0.91 -5.68 -8.24
C VAL A 179 -0.93 -7.01 -8.98
N PHE A 180 0.16 -7.76 -8.87
CA PHE A 180 0.29 -9.10 -9.40
C PHE A 180 -0.51 -10.09 -8.57
N ARG A 181 -1.01 -11.13 -9.23
CA ARG A 181 -1.51 -12.31 -8.52
C ARG A 181 -0.32 -13.05 -7.94
N THR A 182 -0.41 -13.31 -6.65
CA THR A 182 0.54 -14.15 -5.92
C THR A 182 -0.23 -15.19 -5.14
N LYS A 183 0.42 -16.31 -4.87
CA LYS A 183 -0.15 -17.36 -4.04
C LYS A 183 -0.59 -16.83 -2.67
N ALA A 184 0.18 -15.91 -2.08
CA ALA A 184 -0.15 -15.29 -0.80
C ALA A 184 -1.44 -14.48 -0.88
N LEU A 185 -1.61 -13.62 -1.90
CA LEU A 185 -2.84 -12.84 -2.07
C LEU A 185 -4.05 -13.71 -2.35
N GLU A 186 -3.90 -14.79 -3.14
CA GLU A 186 -4.99 -15.74 -3.37
C GLU A 186 -5.40 -16.44 -2.07
N GLU A 187 -4.43 -16.91 -1.28
CA GLU A 187 -4.69 -17.49 0.04
C GLU A 187 -5.41 -16.51 0.98
N PHE A 188 -4.99 -15.23 1.02
CA PHE A 188 -5.64 -14.21 1.84
C PHE A 188 -7.09 -13.93 1.42
N ILE A 189 -7.36 -13.86 0.12
CA ILE A 189 -8.71 -13.63 -0.41
C ILE A 189 -9.62 -14.81 -0.07
N ASP A 190 -9.11 -16.04 -0.20
CA ASP A 190 -9.85 -17.27 0.12
C ASP A 190 -10.21 -17.38 1.61
N LEU A 191 -9.55 -16.63 2.52
CA LEU A 191 -9.92 -16.60 3.93
C LEU A 191 -11.28 -15.93 4.18
N ASP A 192 -11.75 -15.07 3.26
CA ASP A 192 -12.97 -14.25 3.42
C ASP A 192 -13.00 -13.53 4.78
N LEU A 193 -11.96 -12.72 5.00
CA LEU A 193 -11.78 -11.94 6.23
C LEU A 193 -13.00 -11.07 6.60
N PRO A 194 -13.72 -10.43 5.66
CA PRO A 194 -14.97 -9.71 5.98
C PRO A 194 -16.00 -10.59 6.66
N GLN A 195 -16.28 -11.77 6.11
CA GLN A 195 -17.24 -12.73 6.66
C GLN A 195 -16.79 -13.21 8.05
N ARG A 196 -15.49 -13.50 8.23
CA ARG A 196 -14.93 -13.87 9.53
C ARG A 196 -15.09 -12.79 10.58
N ALA A 197 -14.79 -11.54 10.22
CA ALA A 197 -14.96 -10.41 11.13
C ALA A 197 -16.43 -10.22 11.55
N GLN A 198 -17.36 -10.40 10.61
CA GLN A 198 -18.79 -10.38 10.91
C GLN A 198 -19.20 -11.49 11.87
N ALA A 199 -18.67 -12.71 11.69
CA ALA A 199 -18.94 -13.83 12.60
C ALA A 199 -18.43 -13.54 14.03
N ILE A 200 -17.20 -13.04 14.17
CA ILE A 200 -16.64 -12.66 15.47
C ILE A 200 -17.50 -11.61 16.17
N VAL A 201 -17.95 -10.59 15.44
CA VAL A 201 -18.75 -9.49 15.98
C VAL A 201 -20.18 -9.91 16.34
N ALA A 202 -20.76 -10.88 15.63
CA ALA A 202 -22.14 -11.33 15.84
C ALA A 202 -22.38 -11.91 17.26
N ASP A 203 -21.34 -12.51 17.86
CA ASP A 203 -21.41 -13.13 19.19
C ASP A 203 -21.14 -12.16 20.35
N VAL A 204 -20.92 -10.86 20.05
CA VAL A 204 -20.58 -9.83 21.04
C VAL A 204 -21.81 -8.99 21.40
N PRO A 205 -22.15 -8.85 22.70
CA PRO A 205 -23.18 -7.90 23.13
C PRO A 205 -22.91 -6.49 22.61
N ARG A 206 -23.99 -5.77 22.21
CA ARG A 206 -23.87 -4.48 21.50
C ARG A 206 -23.14 -3.41 22.31
N ASP A 207 -23.37 -3.35 23.62
CA ASP A 207 -22.72 -2.40 24.53
C ASP A 207 -21.22 -2.69 24.67
N LEU A 208 -20.86 -3.98 24.79
CA LEU A 208 -19.47 -4.44 24.83
C LEU A 208 -18.77 -4.10 23.52
N LEU A 209 -19.39 -4.41 22.39
CA LEU A 209 -18.86 -4.12 21.06
C LEU A 209 -18.61 -2.63 20.85
N ALA A 210 -19.53 -1.76 21.28
CA ALA A 210 -19.35 -0.31 21.16
C ALA A 210 -18.14 0.20 21.97
N ARG A 211 -17.93 -0.34 23.18
CA ARG A 211 -16.75 -0.03 24.02
C ARG A 211 -15.47 -0.57 23.40
N THR A 212 -15.48 -1.80 22.90
CA THR A 212 -14.36 -2.40 22.14
C THR A 212 -13.99 -1.52 20.95
N ALA A 213 -14.97 -1.14 20.11
CA ALA A 213 -14.72 -0.31 18.94
C ALA A 213 -14.13 1.07 19.31
N ALA A 214 -14.64 1.71 20.36
CA ALA A 214 -14.10 2.98 20.85
C ALA A 214 -12.65 2.85 21.35
N PHE A 215 -12.33 1.76 22.06
CA PHE A 215 -10.97 1.48 22.49
C PHE A 215 -10.04 1.22 21.30
N LEU A 216 -10.43 0.34 20.37
CA LEU A 216 -9.64 0.01 19.19
C LEU A 216 -9.34 1.24 18.32
N LEU A 217 -10.31 2.14 18.18
CA LEU A 217 -10.13 3.41 17.48
C LEU A 217 -9.08 4.32 18.15
N LEU A 218 -9.09 4.39 19.48
CA LEU A 218 -8.10 5.15 20.24
C LEU A 218 -6.72 4.47 20.22
N LYS A 219 -6.68 3.14 20.29
CA LYS A 219 -5.46 2.32 20.12
C LYS A 219 -4.84 2.63 18.76
N ASP A 220 -5.63 2.59 17.71
CA ASP A 220 -5.18 2.88 16.34
C ASP A 220 -4.64 4.29 16.20
N SER A 221 -5.41 5.29 16.65
CA SER A 221 -4.98 6.68 16.59
C SER A 221 -3.66 6.90 17.34
N ARG A 222 -3.48 6.28 18.52
CA ARG A 222 -2.24 6.39 19.30
C ARG A 222 -1.08 5.72 18.55
N SER A 223 -1.29 4.52 18.03
CA SER A 223 -0.28 3.79 17.25
C SER A 223 0.14 4.56 16.00
N SER A 224 -0.81 5.24 15.33
CA SER A 224 -0.52 6.10 14.18
C SER A 224 0.42 7.26 14.53
N TYR A 225 0.38 7.83 15.73
CA TYR A 225 1.38 8.83 16.15
C TYR A 225 2.71 8.17 16.56
N ALA A 226 2.65 7.02 17.23
CA ALA A 226 3.83 6.30 17.68
C ALA A 226 4.71 5.80 16.52
N ILE A 227 4.11 5.44 15.37
CA ILE A 227 4.85 5.09 14.14
C ILE A 227 5.74 6.25 13.67
N GLU A 228 5.27 7.50 13.82
CA GLU A 228 6.03 8.72 13.49
C GLU A 228 7.00 9.14 14.63
N GLY A 229 7.15 8.33 15.67
CA GLY A 229 7.96 8.66 16.85
C GLY A 229 7.34 9.73 17.77
N GLU A 230 6.07 10.09 17.57
CA GLU A 230 5.40 11.15 18.31
C GLU A 230 4.59 10.66 19.51
N ARG A 231 4.51 11.48 20.56
CA ARG A 231 3.64 11.27 21.73
C ARG A 231 2.80 12.52 22.00
N PRO A 232 1.77 12.79 21.19
CA PRO A 232 1.00 14.02 21.31
C PRO A 232 0.08 14.01 22.54
N PRO A 233 -0.45 15.18 22.94
CA PRO A 233 -1.47 15.28 23.98
C PRO A 233 -2.76 14.51 23.63
N GLN A 234 -3.51 14.11 24.67
CA GLN A 234 -4.68 13.24 24.56
C GLN A 234 -5.80 13.81 23.67
N ASP A 235 -6.01 15.14 23.68
CA ASP A 235 -7.01 15.80 22.83
C ASP A 235 -6.71 15.61 21.33
N ARG A 236 -5.43 15.62 20.95
CA ARG A 236 -4.99 15.42 19.57
C ARG A 236 -5.20 13.98 19.13
N ILE A 237 -4.91 13.00 20.00
CA ILE A 237 -5.23 11.58 19.77
C ILE A 237 -6.73 11.40 19.57
N GLN A 238 -7.57 12.00 20.42
CA GLN A 238 -9.02 11.90 20.28
C GLN A 238 -9.54 12.57 19.00
N ARG A 239 -9.00 13.74 18.63
CA ARG A 239 -9.37 14.42 17.38
C ARG A 239 -9.05 13.57 16.15
N TRP A 240 -7.87 12.94 16.13
CA TRP A 240 -7.48 12.05 15.04
C TRP A 240 -8.30 10.76 15.02
N GLY A 241 -8.53 10.12 16.17
CA GLY A 241 -9.44 8.98 16.30
C GLY A 241 -10.85 9.28 15.78
N ARG A 242 -11.40 10.47 16.07
CA ARG A 242 -12.69 10.88 15.49
C ARG A 242 -12.65 10.95 13.96
N ALA A 243 -11.59 11.50 13.37
CA ALA A 243 -11.44 11.51 11.93
C ALA A 243 -11.42 10.09 11.36
N ILE A 244 -10.61 9.18 11.93
CA ILE A 244 -10.59 7.76 11.53
C ILE A 244 -11.98 7.11 11.62
N GLY A 245 -12.75 7.40 12.68
CA GLY A 245 -14.11 6.88 12.84
C GLY A 245 -15.13 7.45 11.84
N GLU A 246 -14.79 8.54 11.15
CA GLU A 246 -15.54 9.14 10.04
C GLU A 246 -15.06 8.65 8.67
N ALA A 247 -14.00 7.84 8.61
CA ALA A 247 -13.45 7.33 7.36
C ALA A 247 -14.53 6.57 6.55
N GLY A 248 -14.48 6.72 5.22
CA GLY A 248 -15.46 6.17 4.29
C GLY A 248 -16.82 6.89 4.24
N ARG A 249 -17.11 7.85 5.14
CA ARG A 249 -18.39 8.59 5.12
C ARG A 249 -18.44 9.73 4.09
N ARG A 250 -17.27 10.26 3.73
CA ARG A 250 -17.11 11.32 2.73
C ARG A 250 -16.13 10.82 1.67
N PRO A 251 -16.37 11.11 0.39
CA PRO A 251 -15.43 10.72 -0.65
C PRO A 251 -14.10 11.47 -0.47
N ILE A 252 -12.98 10.85 -0.85
CA ILE A 252 -11.70 11.54 -0.87
C ILE A 252 -11.68 12.54 -2.04
N ASP A 253 -11.29 13.77 -1.75
CA ASP A 253 -10.87 14.79 -2.71
C ASP A 253 -9.79 15.69 -2.07
N ARG A 254 -9.33 16.69 -2.83
CA ARG A 254 -8.33 17.64 -2.36
C ARG A 254 -8.74 18.34 -1.07
N ASP A 255 -9.99 18.80 -0.97
CA ASP A 255 -10.47 19.52 0.20
C ASP A 255 -10.51 18.64 1.44
N GLU A 256 -10.90 17.38 1.27
CA GLU A 256 -10.86 16.38 2.33
C GLU A 256 -9.42 16.09 2.78
N LEU A 257 -8.46 15.94 1.86
CA LEU A 257 -7.04 15.77 2.21
C LEU A 257 -6.50 16.98 3.00
N LEU A 258 -6.86 18.20 2.60
CA LEU A 258 -6.50 19.42 3.32
C LEU A 258 -7.19 19.54 4.69
N ARG A 259 -8.43 19.06 4.82
CA ARG A 259 -9.11 18.96 6.12
C ARG A 259 -8.37 17.99 7.03
N LEU A 260 -8.00 16.81 6.53
CA LEU A 260 -7.29 15.79 7.29
C LEU A 260 -5.92 16.29 7.75
N GLN A 261 -5.16 16.97 6.89
CA GLN A 261 -3.88 17.59 7.25
C GLN A 261 -4.03 18.54 8.44
N ARG A 262 -5.04 19.42 8.41
CA ARG A 262 -5.33 20.35 9.51
C ARG A 262 -5.66 19.63 10.82
N ILE A 263 -6.43 18.54 10.76
CA ILE A 263 -6.77 17.75 11.96
C ILE A 263 -5.52 17.10 12.55
N VAL A 264 -4.69 16.47 11.72
CA VAL A 264 -3.46 15.78 12.09
C VAL A 264 -2.48 16.69 12.84
N LEU A 265 -2.19 17.86 12.25
CA LEU A 265 -1.20 18.80 12.78
C LEU A 265 -1.74 19.55 14.00
N GLY A 266 -3.01 19.97 13.96
CA GLY A 266 -3.62 20.82 14.97
C GLY A 266 -3.03 22.23 14.96
N ASP A 267 -1.86 22.42 15.58
CA ASP A 267 -1.13 23.68 15.57
C ASP A 267 -0.13 23.69 14.41
N ALA A 268 -0.43 24.48 13.38
CA ALA A 268 0.34 24.57 12.14
C ALA A 268 1.20 25.84 12.04
N ARG A 269 1.52 26.52 13.15
CA ARG A 269 2.28 27.79 13.12
C ARG A 269 3.66 27.69 12.47
N PHE A 270 4.23 26.49 12.38
CA PHE A 270 5.57 26.24 11.84
C PHE A 270 5.57 25.34 10.59
N VAL A 271 4.41 25.00 10.06
CA VAL A 271 4.26 24.11 8.90
C VAL A 271 3.36 24.79 7.88
N LYS A 272 3.77 24.81 6.61
CA LYS A 272 2.90 25.34 5.56
C LYS A 272 1.83 24.31 5.24
N LEU A 273 0.58 24.68 5.49
CA LEU A 273 -0.57 23.87 5.10
C LEU A 273 -0.78 23.95 3.59
N GLY A 274 -1.34 22.87 3.04
CA GLY A 274 -1.51 22.74 1.60
C GLY A 274 -0.48 21.82 0.95
N PHE A 275 -0.74 21.47 -0.31
CA PHE A 275 0.22 20.73 -1.12
C PHE A 275 1.52 21.54 -1.25
N ARG A 276 2.65 20.88 -0.99
CA ARG A 276 3.95 21.55 -1.00
C ARG A 276 4.28 22.11 -2.38
N GLN A 277 5.03 23.21 -2.37
CA GLN A 277 5.51 23.90 -3.58
C GLN A 277 7.01 23.69 -3.81
N GLU A 278 7.67 23.00 -2.89
CA GLU A 278 9.09 22.66 -2.94
C GLU A 278 9.26 21.15 -3.05
N GLY A 279 10.45 20.69 -3.43
CA GLY A 279 10.81 19.28 -3.38
C GLY A 279 10.63 18.69 -1.98
N GLY A 280 10.83 17.39 -1.87
CA GLY A 280 10.74 16.71 -0.59
C GLY A 280 11.45 15.39 -0.65
N PHE A 281 11.94 14.95 0.50
CA PHE A 281 12.54 13.65 0.66
C PHE A 281 12.24 13.10 2.06
N VAL A 282 12.27 11.78 2.18
CA VAL A 282 12.31 11.07 3.45
C VAL A 282 13.71 10.53 3.61
N GLY A 283 14.32 10.77 4.77
CA GLY A 283 15.68 10.40 5.08
C GLY A 283 16.26 11.32 6.15
N GLU A 284 17.58 11.30 6.27
CA GLU A 284 18.30 12.09 7.27
C GLU A 284 19.04 13.27 6.62
N HIS A 285 19.66 14.10 7.46
CA HIS A 285 20.66 15.05 7.02
C HIS A 285 22.01 14.65 7.59
N GLU A 286 23.08 14.76 6.79
CA GLU A 286 24.45 14.62 7.28
C GLU A 286 24.70 15.57 8.46
N ARG A 287 25.33 15.06 9.52
CA ARG A 287 25.51 15.81 10.77
C ARG A 287 26.37 17.05 10.62
N ASP A 288 27.38 17.00 9.74
CA ASP A 288 28.42 18.03 9.67
C ASP A 288 28.05 19.19 8.74
N ASN A 289 27.44 18.91 7.59
CA ASN A 289 27.16 19.91 6.54
C ASN A 289 25.66 20.05 6.23
N ARG A 290 24.80 19.28 6.90
CA ARG A 290 23.35 19.21 6.67
C ARG A 290 22.94 18.81 5.25
N MET A 291 23.79 18.09 4.52
CA MET A 291 23.42 17.58 3.21
C MET A 291 22.32 16.52 3.34
N PRO A 292 21.29 16.56 2.47
CA PRO A 292 20.23 15.58 2.50
C PRO A 292 20.77 14.18 2.16
N LEU A 293 20.40 13.20 2.96
CA LEU A 293 20.64 11.76 2.76
C LEU A 293 19.29 11.09 2.51
N PRO A 294 18.76 11.13 1.28
CA PRO A 294 17.44 10.60 0.98
C PRO A 294 17.43 9.07 0.96
N ASP A 295 16.53 8.47 1.73
CA ASP A 295 16.08 7.08 1.53
C ASP A 295 15.00 7.00 0.46
N HIS A 296 14.24 8.10 0.29
CA HIS A 296 13.20 8.27 -0.70
C HIS A 296 13.11 9.73 -1.12
N ILE A 297 13.04 9.99 -2.43
CA ILE A 297 12.71 11.33 -2.94
C ILE A 297 11.25 11.37 -3.35
N SER A 298 10.55 12.40 -2.92
CA SER A 298 9.12 12.61 -3.15
C SER A 298 8.84 13.09 -4.57
N ALA A 299 7.58 13.00 -5.01
CA ALA A 299 7.18 13.49 -6.33
C ALA A 299 7.51 14.97 -6.52
N ARG A 300 7.68 15.43 -7.76
CA ARG A 300 7.90 16.87 -7.97
C ARG A 300 6.62 17.67 -7.64
N PRO A 301 6.73 18.89 -7.09
CA PRO A 301 5.57 19.75 -6.81
C PRO A 301 4.62 19.91 -8.00
N GLU A 302 5.19 20.02 -9.20
CA GLU A 302 4.48 20.25 -10.46
C GLU A 302 3.61 19.04 -10.83
N ASP A 303 3.99 17.83 -10.41
CA ASP A 303 3.24 16.60 -10.68
C ASP A 303 2.11 16.37 -9.67
N LEU A 304 2.17 16.96 -8.47
CA LEU A 304 1.27 16.66 -7.34
C LEU A 304 -0.20 16.83 -7.69
N VAL A 305 -0.55 17.90 -8.41
CA VAL A 305 -1.94 18.17 -8.79
C VAL A 305 -2.50 17.01 -9.62
N SER A 306 -1.76 16.58 -10.64
CA SER A 306 -2.17 15.47 -11.52
C SER A 306 -2.24 14.14 -10.77
N LEU A 307 -1.26 13.88 -9.89
CA LEU A 307 -1.17 12.64 -9.14
C LEU A 307 -2.33 12.51 -8.13
N ILE A 308 -2.64 13.58 -7.41
CA ILE A 308 -3.76 13.60 -6.46
C ILE A 308 -5.10 13.45 -7.19
N ASP A 309 -5.28 14.12 -8.33
CA ASP A 309 -6.49 13.93 -9.14
C ASP A 309 -6.60 12.49 -9.67
N GLY A 310 -5.49 11.91 -10.11
CA GLY A 310 -5.42 10.51 -10.52
C GLY A 310 -5.84 9.56 -9.41
N MET A 311 -5.36 9.79 -8.18
CA MET A 311 -5.76 9.02 -6.99
C MET A 311 -7.26 9.15 -6.69
N VAL A 312 -7.80 10.38 -6.75
CA VAL A 312 -9.24 10.62 -6.56
C VAL A 312 -10.07 9.91 -7.64
N ALA A 313 -9.60 9.95 -8.89
CA ALA A 313 -10.23 9.24 -10.00
C ALA A 313 -10.15 7.71 -9.84
N PHE A 314 -9.06 7.18 -9.27
CA PHE A 314 -8.93 5.77 -8.95
C PHE A 314 -9.97 5.35 -7.90
N ASP A 315 -10.03 6.04 -6.76
CA ASP A 315 -10.96 5.73 -5.66
C ASP A 315 -12.44 5.75 -6.10
N ARG A 316 -12.81 6.74 -6.91
CA ARG A 316 -14.19 6.94 -7.39
C ARG A 316 -14.53 6.18 -8.67
N GLY A 317 -13.53 5.61 -9.33
CA GLY A 317 -13.64 5.06 -10.68
C GLY A 317 -13.78 3.55 -10.70
N ARG A 318 -13.14 2.93 -11.71
CA ARG A 318 -13.26 1.49 -11.98
C ARG A 318 -12.66 0.63 -10.88
N ALA A 319 -11.71 1.15 -10.09
CA ALA A 319 -11.11 0.43 -8.98
C ALA A 319 -12.11 0.04 -7.89
N GLN A 320 -13.35 0.55 -7.90
CA GLN A 320 -14.43 0.04 -7.04
C GLN A 320 -14.72 -1.45 -7.25
N GLY A 321 -14.40 -2.00 -8.42
CA GLY A 321 -14.51 -3.44 -8.70
C GLY A 321 -13.33 -4.28 -8.18
N LEU A 322 -12.29 -3.67 -7.60
CA LEU A 322 -11.18 -4.40 -6.97
C LEU A 322 -11.55 -4.84 -5.55
N ASP A 323 -10.86 -5.87 -5.08
CA ASP A 323 -10.80 -6.18 -3.65
C ASP A 323 -10.44 -4.94 -2.81
N ALA A 324 -11.06 -4.82 -1.63
CA ALA A 324 -10.95 -3.64 -0.79
C ALA A 324 -9.54 -3.45 -0.20
N VAL A 325 -8.85 -4.52 0.19
CA VAL A 325 -7.50 -4.46 0.74
C VAL A 325 -6.49 -4.13 -0.36
N ILE A 326 -6.62 -4.73 -1.54
CA ILE A 326 -5.80 -4.40 -2.71
C ILE A 326 -5.96 -2.92 -3.10
N ALA A 327 -7.18 -2.41 -3.18
CA ALA A 327 -7.42 -1.01 -3.50
C ALA A 327 -6.91 -0.07 -2.40
N ALA A 328 -7.05 -0.45 -1.12
CA ALA A 328 -6.53 0.31 0.00
C ALA A 328 -4.99 0.40 -0.07
N ALA A 329 -4.31 -0.70 -0.39
CA ALA A 329 -2.87 -0.72 -0.56
C ALA A 329 -2.42 0.20 -1.70
N ILE A 330 -3.04 0.10 -2.88
CA ILE A 330 -2.73 0.98 -4.03
C ILE A 330 -2.89 2.45 -3.65
N LEU A 331 -4.04 2.84 -3.11
CA LEU A 331 -4.36 4.23 -2.80
C LEU A 331 -3.46 4.76 -1.68
N ALA A 332 -3.36 4.05 -0.56
CA ALA A 332 -2.61 4.52 0.59
C ALA A 332 -1.11 4.60 0.28
N PHE A 333 -0.50 3.55 -0.27
CA PHE A 333 0.95 3.58 -0.52
C PHE A 333 1.32 4.49 -1.68
N GLY A 334 0.45 4.67 -2.68
CA GLY A 334 0.63 5.71 -3.68
C GLY A 334 0.74 7.10 -3.04
N PHE A 335 -0.16 7.42 -2.10
CA PHE A 335 -0.13 8.69 -1.37
C PHE A 335 1.18 8.91 -0.62
N VAL A 336 1.67 7.90 0.11
CA VAL A 336 2.88 8.06 0.94
C VAL A 336 4.13 8.20 0.07
N TYR A 337 4.20 7.52 -1.09
CA TYR A 337 5.31 7.69 -2.03
C TYR A 337 5.31 9.07 -2.69
N MET A 338 4.14 9.60 -3.06
CA MET A 338 4.04 10.98 -3.60
C MET A 338 4.49 12.01 -2.58
N HIS A 339 4.15 11.78 -1.30
CA HIS A 339 4.46 12.64 -0.16
C HIS A 339 4.08 14.11 -0.43
N PRO A 340 2.77 14.39 -0.63
CA PRO A 340 2.29 15.67 -1.18
C PRO A 340 2.30 16.84 -0.19
N PHE A 341 2.42 16.59 1.11
CA PHE A 341 2.44 17.60 2.16
C PHE A 341 3.84 17.77 2.77
N GLU A 342 4.09 18.92 3.42
CA GLU A 342 5.30 19.10 4.24
C GLU A 342 5.30 18.18 5.46
N ASP A 343 4.14 17.99 6.10
CA ASP A 343 3.94 17.07 7.22
C ASP A 343 2.49 16.52 7.19
N GLY A 344 2.30 15.36 7.82
CA GLY A 344 1.04 14.64 7.95
C GLY A 344 0.90 13.45 7.01
N ASN A 345 1.86 13.22 6.11
CA ASN A 345 1.74 12.23 5.03
C ASN A 345 1.53 10.81 5.56
N GLY A 346 2.36 10.34 6.50
CA GLY A 346 2.24 8.98 7.05
C GLY A 346 0.90 8.73 7.75
N ARG A 347 0.38 9.73 8.46
CA ARG A 347 -0.91 9.63 9.15
C ARG A 347 -2.08 9.61 8.17
N ILE A 348 -2.07 10.49 7.16
CA ILE A 348 -3.11 10.51 6.12
C ILE A 348 -3.06 9.23 5.28
N HIS A 349 -1.87 8.69 4.99
CA HIS A 349 -1.70 7.36 4.39
C HIS A 349 -2.49 6.28 5.16
N ARG A 350 -2.32 6.20 6.49
CA ARG A 350 -3.06 5.24 7.32
C ARG A 350 -4.56 5.52 7.34
N TYR A 351 -4.97 6.80 7.33
CA TYR A 351 -6.37 7.15 7.18
C TYR A 351 -6.97 6.63 5.86
N LEU A 352 -6.24 6.72 4.74
CA LEU A 352 -6.71 6.22 3.45
C LEU A 352 -6.98 4.71 3.46
N ILE A 353 -6.20 3.95 4.24
CA ILE A 353 -6.48 2.52 4.47
C ILE A 353 -7.88 2.36 5.10
N HIS A 354 -8.14 3.04 6.22
CA HIS A 354 -9.45 2.98 6.87
C HIS A 354 -10.58 3.49 5.97
N HIS A 355 -10.32 4.53 5.17
CA HIS A 355 -11.29 5.08 4.24
C HIS A 355 -11.75 4.02 3.24
N VAL A 356 -10.82 3.36 2.56
CA VAL A 356 -11.16 2.37 1.53
C VAL A 356 -11.85 1.15 2.13
N LEU A 357 -11.35 0.62 3.25
CA LEU A 357 -11.96 -0.53 3.93
C LEU A 357 -13.38 -0.22 4.40
N ALA A 358 -13.60 0.96 5.01
CA ALA A 358 -14.92 1.37 5.48
C ALA A 358 -15.89 1.68 4.33
N ALA A 359 -15.46 2.43 3.32
CA ALA A 359 -16.29 2.82 2.17
C ALA A 359 -16.79 1.61 1.37
N ARG A 360 -16.01 0.52 1.36
CA ARG A 360 -16.35 -0.73 0.67
C ARG A 360 -17.04 -1.76 1.55
N GLY A 361 -17.37 -1.42 2.79
CA GLY A 361 -18.08 -2.32 3.71
C GLY A 361 -17.24 -3.53 4.17
N PHE A 362 -15.92 -3.45 4.09
CA PHE A 362 -15.03 -4.52 4.54
C PHE A 362 -15.09 -4.68 6.07
N ASN A 363 -15.22 -3.57 6.80
CA ASN A 363 -15.35 -3.58 8.25
C ASN A 363 -16.79 -3.89 8.68
N PRO A 364 -17.01 -4.65 9.77
CA PRO A 364 -18.30 -4.73 10.43
C PRO A 364 -18.83 -3.33 10.81
N PRO A 365 -20.15 -3.09 10.72
CA PRO A 365 -20.72 -1.79 11.07
C PRO A 365 -20.34 -1.32 12.48
N GLY A 366 -19.79 -0.10 12.57
CA GLY A 366 -19.39 0.50 13.84
C GLY A 366 -18.03 0.04 14.38
N VAL A 367 -17.34 -0.88 13.71
CA VAL A 367 -16.01 -1.37 14.09
C VAL A 367 -14.95 -0.75 13.17
N VAL A 368 -13.87 -0.24 13.77
CA VAL A 368 -12.66 0.16 13.04
C VAL A 368 -11.56 -0.81 13.40
N PHE A 369 -11.00 -1.47 12.39
CA PHE A 369 -9.83 -2.33 12.56
C PHE A 369 -8.61 -1.47 12.89
N PRO A 370 -7.90 -1.71 14.02
CA PRO A 370 -6.69 -0.97 14.40
C PRO A 370 -5.46 -1.31 13.55
N VAL A 371 -5.54 -1.09 12.23
CA VAL A 371 -4.46 -1.42 11.28
C VAL A 371 -3.15 -0.70 11.63
N SER A 372 -3.18 0.54 12.12
CA SER A 372 -1.99 1.27 12.58
C SER A 372 -1.31 0.56 13.76
N ALA A 373 -2.07 -0.11 14.63
CA ALA A 373 -1.48 -0.91 15.71
C ALA A 373 -0.79 -2.17 15.16
N ALA A 374 -1.43 -2.87 14.22
CA ALA A 374 -0.83 -4.03 13.56
C ALA A 374 0.42 -3.66 12.74
N ILE A 375 0.44 -2.48 12.11
CA ILE A 375 1.62 -1.92 11.43
C ILE A 375 2.74 -1.64 12.44
N LEU A 376 2.43 -1.00 13.56
CA LEU A 376 3.43 -0.68 14.60
C LEU A 376 4.08 -1.94 15.18
N GLU A 377 3.30 -3.01 15.36
CA GLU A 377 3.80 -4.31 15.84
C GLU A 377 4.67 -5.03 14.81
N GLN A 378 4.61 -4.62 13.53
CA GLN A 378 5.39 -5.17 12.42
C GLN A 378 6.22 -4.07 11.73
N ILE A 379 6.73 -3.12 12.52
CA ILE A 379 7.35 -1.89 11.99
C ILE A 379 8.53 -2.15 11.06
N ASP A 380 9.32 -3.20 11.32
CA ASP A 380 10.46 -3.56 10.48
C ASP A 380 10.02 -4.07 9.10
N GLU A 381 8.93 -4.85 9.04
CA GLU A 381 8.38 -5.32 7.77
C GLU A 381 7.70 -4.18 7.01
N TYR A 382 7.00 -3.29 7.71
CA TYR A 382 6.45 -2.07 7.12
C TYR A 382 7.54 -1.22 6.44
N ARG A 383 8.68 -1.02 7.10
CA ARG A 383 9.84 -0.30 6.53
C ARG A 383 10.38 -1.00 5.30
N ARG A 384 10.60 -2.32 5.36
CA ARG A 384 11.06 -3.12 4.21
C ARG A 384 10.15 -3.01 3.00
N VAL A 385 8.84 -3.02 3.21
CA VAL A 385 7.83 -2.85 2.15
C VAL A 385 7.93 -1.47 1.50
N LEU A 386 8.10 -0.41 2.29
CA LEU A 386 8.31 0.94 1.76
C LEU A 386 9.63 1.05 0.97
N GLU A 387 10.72 0.62 1.59
CA GLU A 387 12.08 0.66 1.05
C GLU A 387 12.22 -0.14 -0.24
N ASN A 388 11.47 -1.24 -0.39
CA ASN A 388 11.53 -2.08 -1.57
C ASN A 388 11.30 -1.32 -2.89
N TYR A 389 10.40 -0.33 -2.87
CA TYR A 389 10.18 0.52 -4.04
C TYR A 389 11.14 1.70 -4.05
N SER A 390 11.31 2.39 -2.91
CA SER A 390 12.17 3.58 -2.81
C SER A 390 13.62 3.31 -3.24
N GLN A 391 14.20 2.16 -2.87
CA GLN A 391 15.58 1.80 -3.24
C GLN A 391 15.75 1.54 -4.75
N ARG A 392 14.72 1.04 -5.44
CA ARG A 392 14.74 0.86 -6.90
C ARG A 392 14.52 2.17 -7.65
N LEU A 393 13.81 3.10 -7.01
CA LEU A 393 13.47 4.41 -7.58
C LEU A 393 14.61 5.41 -7.44
N LEU A 394 15.24 5.50 -6.27
CA LEU A 394 16.20 6.54 -5.93
C LEU A 394 17.35 6.70 -6.95
N PRO A 395 17.99 5.64 -7.48
CA PRO A 395 19.05 5.78 -8.49
C PRO A 395 18.61 6.40 -9.81
N LEU A 396 17.29 6.48 -10.07
CA LEU A 396 16.71 7.00 -11.31
C LEU A 396 16.30 8.47 -11.18
N ILE A 397 16.40 9.05 -9.98
CA ILE A 397 16.06 10.43 -9.72
C ILE A 397 17.36 11.23 -9.77
N GLU A 398 17.46 12.11 -10.75
CA GLU A 398 18.54 13.10 -10.80
C GLU A 398 18.13 14.26 -9.91
N TRP A 399 18.96 14.60 -8.92
CA TRP A 399 18.65 15.63 -7.95
C TRP A 399 19.89 16.35 -7.44
N GLU A 400 19.66 17.52 -6.84
CA GLU A 400 20.69 18.30 -6.16
C GLU A 400 20.14 18.92 -4.85
N PRO A 401 21.01 19.22 -3.88
CA PRO A 401 20.61 19.89 -2.64
C PRO A 401 20.24 21.36 -2.89
N THR A 402 19.23 21.86 -2.18
CA THR A 402 18.85 23.28 -2.20
C THR A 402 19.52 24.06 -1.06
N PRO A 403 19.55 25.41 -1.11
CA PRO A 403 20.05 26.24 -0.01
C PRO A 403 19.30 26.05 1.32
N GLN A 404 18.08 25.52 1.27
CA GLN A 404 17.25 25.20 2.44
C GLN A 404 17.53 23.78 2.96
N PHE A 405 18.56 23.10 2.46
CA PHE A 405 18.89 21.70 2.77
C PHE A 405 17.77 20.73 2.39
N ASN A 406 17.03 21.04 1.31
CA ASN A 406 16.04 20.16 0.71
C ASN A 406 16.59 19.59 -0.61
N VAL A 407 15.77 18.89 -1.39
CA VAL A 407 16.15 18.34 -2.71
C VAL A 407 15.42 19.07 -3.84
N ARG A 408 16.10 19.26 -4.96
CA ARG A 408 15.51 19.69 -6.24
C ARG A 408 15.72 18.58 -7.27
N VAL A 409 14.62 18.02 -7.77
CA VAL A 409 14.63 16.99 -8.81
C VAL A 409 14.82 17.64 -10.18
N LEU A 410 15.70 17.07 -10.99
CA LEU A 410 16.17 17.62 -12.26
C LEU A 410 15.57 16.93 -13.49
N ASN A 411 15.09 15.70 -13.34
CA ASN A 411 14.50 14.91 -14.40
C ASN A 411 12.97 14.69 -14.22
N ASP A 412 12.32 14.15 -15.24
CA ASP A 412 10.88 13.83 -15.19
C ASP A 412 10.64 12.50 -14.49
N THR A 413 10.05 12.53 -13.28
CA THR A 413 9.89 11.34 -12.42
C THR A 413 8.44 11.01 -12.11
N GLY A 414 7.47 11.81 -12.58
CA GLY A 414 6.05 11.67 -12.21
C GLY A 414 5.51 10.26 -12.46
N ASP A 415 5.88 9.63 -13.58
CA ASP A 415 5.42 8.30 -13.98
C ASP A 415 5.79 7.19 -12.98
N PHE A 416 6.86 7.37 -12.21
CA PHE A 416 7.24 6.41 -11.17
C PHE A 416 6.24 6.39 -10.01
N TYR A 417 5.63 7.53 -9.69
CA TYR A 417 4.56 7.60 -8.68
C TYR A 417 3.19 7.20 -9.25
N ARG A 418 3.02 7.20 -10.57
CA ARG A 418 1.78 6.80 -11.26
C ARG A 418 1.63 5.28 -11.38
N PHE A 419 2.75 4.56 -11.55
CA PHE A 419 2.77 3.20 -12.11
C PHE A 419 3.64 2.21 -11.32
N PHE A 420 3.65 2.32 -9.99
CA PHE A 420 4.40 1.36 -9.17
C PHE A 420 3.69 0.00 -9.03
N ASP A 421 4.48 -1.02 -8.71
CA ASP A 421 3.98 -2.34 -8.34
C ASP A 421 3.63 -2.36 -6.84
N ALA A 422 2.33 -2.46 -6.54
CA ALA A 422 1.80 -2.44 -5.18
C ALA A 422 1.64 -3.85 -4.56
N THR A 423 2.20 -4.88 -5.18
CA THR A 423 2.05 -6.29 -4.72
C THR A 423 2.53 -6.52 -3.29
N PRO A 424 3.75 -6.11 -2.89
CA PRO A 424 4.22 -6.31 -1.52
C PRO A 424 3.38 -5.55 -0.49
N HIS A 425 2.86 -4.38 -0.90
CA HIS A 425 2.02 -3.54 -0.08
C HIS A 425 0.67 -4.19 0.20
N ALA A 426 0.07 -4.81 -0.82
CA ALA A 426 -1.19 -5.55 -0.68
C ALA A 426 -1.00 -6.76 0.25
N GLU A 427 0.06 -7.55 0.07
CA GLU A 427 0.38 -8.70 0.93
C GLU A 427 0.58 -8.29 2.39
N PHE A 428 1.37 -7.24 2.61
CA PHE A 428 1.60 -6.71 3.96
C PHE A 428 0.32 -6.18 4.61
N LEU A 429 -0.50 -5.45 3.87
CA LEU A 429 -1.74 -4.90 4.41
C LEU A 429 -2.73 -6.02 4.76
N TYR A 430 -2.82 -7.07 3.94
CA TYR A 430 -3.61 -8.25 4.28
C TYR A 430 -3.13 -8.91 5.58
N ALA A 431 -1.82 -9.10 5.76
CA ALA A 431 -1.28 -9.66 6.98
C ALA A 431 -1.66 -8.82 8.21
N CYS A 432 -1.63 -7.48 8.09
CA CYS A 432 -2.09 -6.59 9.15
C CYS A 432 -3.58 -6.74 9.44
N VAL A 433 -4.42 -6.76 8.40
CA VAL A 433 -5.87 -6.90 8.52
C VAL A 433 -6.27 -8.27 9.12
N GLN A 434 -5.64 -9.35 8.66
CA GLN A 434 -5.85 -10.69 9.23
C GLN A 434 -5.52 -10.71 10.72
N ARG A 435 -4.34 -10.19 11.11
CA ARG A 435 -3.94 -10.12 12.51
C ARG A 435 -4.98 -9.37 13.36
N THR A 436 -5.47 -8.25 12.84
CA THR A 436 -6.46 -7.44 13.55
C THR A 436 -7.78 -8.18 13.76
N ILE A 437 -8.23 -8.94 12.76
CA ILE A 437 -9.48 -9.71 12.85
C ILE A 437 -9.31 -10.94 13.74
N GLU A 438 -8.20 -11.67 13.60
CA GLU A 438 -8.02 -12.97 14.25
C GLU A 438 -7.42 -12.87 15.67
N ARG A 439 -6.82 -11.73 16.02
CA ARG A 439 -6.20 -11.51 17.34
C ARG A 439 -6.71 -10.27 18.04
N ASP A 440 -6.45 -9.07 17.51
CA ASP A 440 -6.71 -7.81 18.23
C ASP A 440 -8.18 -7.67 18.66
N LEU A 441 -9.12 -7.95 17.76
CA LEU A 441 -10.55 -7.83 18.04
C LEU A 441 -11.04 -8.87 19.06
N PRO A 442 -10.78 -10.18 18.89
CA PRO A 442 -11.08 -11.19 19.92
C PRO A 442 -10.45 -10.90 21.28
N ASP A 443 -9.16 -10.56 21.31
CA ASP A 443 -8.41 -10.33 22.55
C ASP A 443 -8.97 -9.15 23.33
N GLU A 444 -9.27 -8.04 22.65
CA GLU A 444 -9.85 -6.85 23.28
C GLU A 444 -11.27 -7.13 23.81
N THR A 445 -12.07 -7.86 23.03
CA THR A 445 -13.42 -8.26 23.45
C THR A 445 -13.36 -9.16 24.69
N ALA A 446 -12.45 -10.14 24.70
CA ALA A 446 -12.26 -11.05 25.83
C ALA A 446 -11.71 -10.33 27.06
N PHE A 447 -10.83 -9.34 26.88
CA PHE A 447 -10.34 -8.49 27.95
C PHE A 447 -11.48 -7.70 28.61
N LEU A 448 -12.27 -6.97 27.83
CA LEU A 448 -13.37 -6.16 28.36
C LEU A 448 -14.45 -7.02 29.04
N ARG A 449 -14.76 -8.20 28.50
CA ARG A 449 -15.68 -9.16 29.15
C ARG A 449 -15.18 -9.61 30.52
N ARG A 450 -13.89 -9.95 30.64
CA ARG A 450 -13.28 -10.33 31.92
C ARG A 450 -13.25 -9.16 32.91
N TYR A 451 -12.98 -7.96 32.41
CA TYR A 451 -12.98 -6.75 33.22
C TYR A 451 -14.38 -6.45 33.79
N ASP A 452 -15.43 -6.56 32.97
CA ASP A 452 -16.81 -6.39 33.43
C ASP A 452 -17.21 -7.46 34.47
N GLN A 453 -16.78 -8.71 34.27
CA GLN A 453 -16.98 -9.79 35.25
C GLN A 453 -16.25 -9.53 36.57
N PHE A 454 -15.00 -9.06 36.52
CA PHE A 454 -14.23 -8.67 37.70
C PHE A 454 -14.97 -7.56 38.46
N ARG A 455 -15.36 -6.50 37.76
CA ARG A 455 -16.06 -5.36 38.34
C ARG A 455 -17.38 -5.77 38.97
N GLN A 456 -18.20 -6.55 38.27
CA GLN A 456 -19.48 -7.04 38.82
C GLN A 456 -19.31 -7.83 40.12
N GLN A 457 -18.26 -8.65 40.23
CA GLN A 457 -18.00 -9.43 41.43
C GLN A 457 -17.49 -8.58 42.59
N VAL A 458 -16.69 -7.54 42.32
CA VAL A 458 -16.20 -6.60 43.33
C VAL A 458 -17.36 -5.72 43.83
N ASP A 459 -18.13 -5.14 42.92
CA ASP A 459 -19.28 -4.27 43.23
C ASP A 459 -20.37 -5.01 44.04
N ALA A 460 -20.38 -6.36 44.01
CA ALA A 460 -21.33 -7.18 44.77
C ALA A 460 -21.08 -7.20 46.30
N PHE A 461 -19.90 -6.80 46.77
CA PHE A 461 -19.59 -6.77 48.21
C PHE A 461 -18.83 -5.53 48.69
N VAL A 462 -18.28 -4.71 47.78
CA VAL A 462 -17.71 -3.40 48.12
C VAL A 462 -18.25 -2.36 47.16
N ASP A 463 -18.93 -1.34 47.70
CA ASP A 463 -19.35 -0.19 46.91
C ASP A 463 -18.18 0.80 46.80
N MET A 464 -17.60 0.89 45.61
CA MET A 464 -16.47 1.77 45.32
C MET A 464 -16.80 2.71 44.16
N PRO A 465 -16.35 3.98 44.22
CA PRO A 465 -16.39 4.85 43.07
C PRO A 465 -15.68 4.21 41.87
N GLU A 466 -16.24 4.37 40.67
CA GLU A 466 -15.71 3.76 39.43
C GLU A 466 -14.22 4.03 39.20
N LEU A 467 -13.78 5.27 39.44
CA LEU A 467 -12.37 5.65 39.34
C LEU A 467 -11.45 4.87 40.28
N LEU A 468 -11.95 4.49 41.47
CA LEU A 468 -11.22 3.72 42.46
C LEU A 468 -11.15 2.25 42.05
N THR A 469 -12.24 1.69 41.52
CA THR A 469 -12.27 0.32 40.96
C THR A 469 -11.32 0.20 39.75
N ASP A 470 -11.27 1.21 38.88
CA ASP A 470 -10.31 1.27 37.78
C ASP A 470 -8.85 1.38 38.26
N LEU A 471 -8.62 2.13 39.34
CA LEU A 471 -7.30 2.21 39.96
C LEU A 471 -6.91 0.86 40.56
N LEU A 472 -7.81 0.22 41.30
CA LEU A 472 -7.64 -1.09 41.91
C LEU A 472 -7.28 -2.14 40.86
N PHE A 473 -8.04 -2.21 39.77
CA PHE A 473 -7.76 -3.11 38.65
C PHE A 473 -6.36 -2.88 38.07
N ARG A 474 -5.96 -1.62 37.85
CA ARG A 474 -4.61 -1.29 37.34
C ARG A 474 -3.51 -1.75 38.29
N PHE A 475 -3.67 -1.55 39.60
CA PHE A 475 -2.68 -2.00 40.59
C PHE A 475 -2.54 -3.52 40.62
N LEU A 476 -3.66 -4.25 40.55
CA LEU A 476 -3.65 -5.70 40.46
C LEU A 476 -2.98 -6.16 39.17
N HIS A 477 -3.37 -5.59 38.03
CA HIS A 477 -2.84 -5.95 36.73
C HIS A 477 -1.31 -5.76 36.63
N GLN A 478 -0.79 -4.64 37.15
CA GLN A 478 0.65 -4.36 37.15
C GLN A 478 1.46 -5.28 38.07
N ASN A 479 0.85 -5.80 39.14
CA ASN A 479 1.53 -6.57 40.19
C ASN A 479 1.12 -8.05 40.20
N GLY A 480 0.75 -8.60 39.03
CA GLY A 480 0.44 -10.03 38.90
C GLY A 480 -0.77 -10.49 39.74
N GLY A 481 -1.73 -9.60 39.96
CA GLY A 481 -2.96 -9.84 40.71
C GLY A 481 -2.84 -9.71 42.21
N ARG A 482 -1.83 -8.99 42.71
CA ARG A 482 -1.67 -8.68 44.15
C ARG A 482 -1.52 -7.19 44.39
N LEU A 483 -2.01 -6.68 45.51
CA LEU A 483 -1.77 -5.31 45.94
C LEU A 483 -0.48 -5.23 46.75
N SER A 484 0.34 -4.21 46.46
CA SER A 484 1.49 -3.91 47.32
C SER A 484 1.03 -3.41 48.69
N SER A 485 1.83 -3.63 49.73
CA SER A 485 1.55 -3.11 51.09
C SER A 485 1.27 -1.60 51.08
N ARG A 486 2.06 -0.84 50.31
CA ARG A 486 1.86 0.60 50.14
C ARG A 486 0.51 0.94 49.50
N ALA A 487 0.06 0.18 48.50
CA ALA A 487 -1.23 0.41 47.86
C ALA A 487 -2.38 0.15 48.83
N ARG A 488 -2.28 -0.93 49.62
CA ARG A 488 -3.25 -1.27 50.68
C ARG A 488 -3.30 -0.21 51.77
N GLU A 489 -2.15 0.30 52.22
CA GLU A 489 -2.08 1.27 53.31
C GLU A 489 -2.43 2.71 52.90
N LYS A 490 -2.36 3.05 51.60
CA LYS A 490 -2.58 4.42 51.12
C LYS A 490 -3.82 4.55 50.25
N GLU A 491 -3.76 3.99 49.05
CA GLU A 491 -4.81 4.18 48.03
C GLU A 491 -6.09 3.41 48.39
N PHE A 492 -5.94 2.25 49.05
CA PHE A 492 -7.04 1.34 49.38
C PHE A 492 -7.17 1.08 50.89
N ALA A 493 -6.77 2.05 51.73
CA ALA A 493 -6.77 1.92 53.20
C ALA A 493 -8.15 1.64 53.82
N ALA A 494 -9.22 1.92 53.07
CA ALA A 494 -10.59 1.65 53.49
C ALA A 494 -10.99 0.16 53.33
N LEU A 495 -10.26 -0.62 52.54
CA LEU A 495 -10.49 -2.05 52.39
C LEU A 495 -9.95 -2.79 53.62
N THR A 496 -10.75 -3.69 54.17
CA THR A 496 -10.27 -4.66 55.15
C THR A 496 -9.35 -5.69 54.50
N ASP A 497 -8.55 -6.37 55.32
CA ASP A 497 -7.64 -7.40 54.82
C ASP A 497 -8.38 -8.53 54.09
N GLY A 498 -9.54 -8.95 54.60
CA GLY A 498 -10.37 -9.97 53.97
C GLY A 498 -11.01 -9.50 52.65
N GLU A 499 -11.38 -8.24 52.53
CA GLU A 499 -11.88 -7.68 51.26
C GLU A 499 -10.77 -7.60 50.21
N ALA A 500 -9.57 -7.16 50.60
CA ALA A 500 -8.41 -7.10 49.71
C ALA A 500 -8.03 -8.51 49.19
N GLU A 501 -7.95 -9.51 50.07
CA GLU A 501 -7.68 -10.90 49.69
C GLU A 501 -8.77 -11.46 48.76
N ARG A 502 -10.03 -11.15 49.02
CA ARG A 502 -11.14 -11.56 48.15
C ARG A 502 -11.07 -10.91 46.77
N ILE A 503 -10.74 -9.61 46.70
CA ILE A 503 -10.53 -8.89 45.45
C ILE A 503 -9.38 -9.51 44.66
N GLU A 504 -8.25 -9.80 45.30
CA GLU A 504 -7.10 -10.47 44.68
C GLU A 504 -7.50 -11.86 44.13
N ALA A 505 -8.28 -12.63 44.90
CA ALA A 505 -8.79 -13.93 44.45
C ALA A 505 -9.74 -13.81 43.25
N ILE A 506 -10.64 -12.82 43.23
CA ILE A 506 -11.53 -12.54 42.09
C ILE A 506 -10.71 -12.17 40.85
N TYR A 507 -9.67 -11.36 41.01
CA TYR A 507 -8.75 -11.03 39.92
C TYR A 507 -8.06 -12.29 39.38
N GLN A 508 -7.55 -13.18 40.24
CA GLN A 508 -6.92 -14.44 39.79
C GLN A 508 -7.93 -15.36 39.10
N GLN A 509 -9.17 -15.42 39.57
CA GLN A 509 -10.21 -16.22 38.93
C GLN A 509 -10.56 -15.70 37.53
N THR A 510 -10.61 -14.38 37.35
CA THR A 510 -11.04 -13.74 36.11
C THR A 510 -9.89 -13.53 35.11
N PHE A 511 -8.67 -13.27 35.57
CA PHE A 511 -7.50 -12.93 34.75
C PHE A 511 -6.27 -13.84 34.95
N GLY A 512 -6.24 -14.68 35.99
CA GLY A 512 -5.09 -15.55 36.32
C GLY A 512 -5.08 -16.89 35.58
N SER A 513 -6.14 -17.25 34.86
CA SER A 513 -6.16 -18.41 33.96
C SER A 513 -5.75 -17.97 32.55
N GLY A 514 -4.46 -18.05 32.26
CA GLY A 514 -3.84 -17.91 30.94
C GLY A 514 -2.87 -19.03 30.70
#